data_AF-A0A1F2QUK4-F1
#
_entry.id   AF-A0A1F2QUK4-F1
#
_cell.length_a   1.000
_cell.length_b   1.000
_cell.length_c   1.000
_cell.angle_alpha   90.00
_cell.angle_beta   90.00
_cell.angle_gamma   90.00
#
_symmetry.space_group_name_H-M   'P 1'
#
loop_
_entity.id
_entity.type
_entity.pdbx_description
1 polymer ?
#
loop_
_entity_poly.entity_id
_entity_poly.type
_entity_poly.pdbx_seq_one_letter_code
_entity_poly.pdbx_strand_id
1 'polypeptide(L)'
;KGNDQVRFEHAYQALAPELKIVAPWREWKIRSREDALDYAASHNVNVNQSRQNLHSRDRNLWHLSSEGGELEDPANAPLPTTWQWTRSPQEAPDKAEEVEIEFEAGTPVGVNGKRLDPVALVEALNEIGARNAVGRVDLVENRFVGIKSRGCYETPGGTLLVATHRELEALCLDRELLHFKQPVGLRYAELVYYGLWFTPLREALDAFVTATQKTVTGRVRLELYKGNITVLTRQSPFSLYRTDLAAFSMDGYNPKDAEGFIRLLGLPARVQARLRQEQKPR
;
A
#
# COMPACT_ATOMS: atom_id res chain seq x y z
N LYS A 1 19.46 -10.75 -9.09
CA LYS A 1 19.61 -9.53 -8.25
C LYS A 1 18.26 -8.92 -7.82
N GLY A 2 17.11 -9.52 -8.16
CA GLY A 2 15.79 -9.07 -7.70
C GLY A 2 15.39 -9.72 -6.38
N ASN A 3 14.33 -9.19 -5.76
CA ASN A 3 13.74 -9.77 -4.55
C ASN A 3 12.95 -11.05 -4.85
N ASP A 4 12.46 -11.25 -6.07
CA ASP A 4 11.61 -12.40 -6.40
C ASP A 4 12.29 -13.76 -6.21
N GLN A 5 13.60 -13.86 -6.45
CA GLN A 5 14.33 -15.08 -6.15
C GLN A 5 14.21 -15.47 -4.66
N VAL A 6 14.21 -14.48 -3.75
CA VAL A 6 14.03 -14.73 -2.32
C VAL A 6 12.60 -15.15 -2.05
N ARG A 7 11.62 -14.46 -2.63
CA ARG A 7 10.18 -14.75 -2.45
C ARG A 7 9.83 -16.17 -2.90
N PHE A 8 10.25 -16.56 -4.10
CA PHE A 8 10.01 -17.89 -4.65
C PHE A 8 10.73 -18.97 -3.85
N GLU A 9 12.04 -18.83 -3.65
CA GLU A 9 12.83 -19.92 -3.05
C GLU A 9 12.56 -20.08 -1.55
N HIS A 10 12.30 -18.99 -0.84
CA HIS A 10 11.85 -19.08 0.55
C HIS A 10 10.49 -19.78 0.63
N ALA A 11 9.56 -19.49 -0.28
CA ALA A 11 8.27 -20.19 -0.34
C ALA A 11 8.43 -21.68 -0.64
N TYR A 12 9.27 -22.05 -1.61
CA TYR A 12 9.53 -23.45 -1.93
C TYR A 12 10.12 -24.21 -0.74
N GLN A 13 11.11 -23.62 -0.06
CA GLN A 13 11.72 -24.22 1.13
C GLN A 13 10.73 -24.34 2.29
N ALA A 14 9.78 -23.40 2.43
CA ALA A 14 8.78 -23.44 3.48
C ALA A 14 7.66 -24.47 3.20
N LEU A 15 7.31 -24.71 1.94
CA LEU A 15 6.16 -25.54 1.54
C LEU A 15 6.55 -26.97 1.11
N ALA A 16 7.70 -27.13 0.48
CA ALA A 16 8.17 -28.38 -0.11
C ALA A 16 9.72 -28.43 -0.12
N PRO A 17 10.36 -28.50 1.07
CA PRO A 17 11.81 -28.40 1.23
C PRO A 17 12.61 -29.50 0.52
N GLU A 18 11.97 -30.63 0.19
CA GLU A 18 12.56 -31.74 -0.55
C GLU A 18 12.76 -31.43 -2.04
N LEU A 19 12.09 -30.41 -2.58
CA LEU A 19 12.21 -30.04 -3.98
C LEU A 19 13.57 -29.42 -4.27
N LYS A 20 14.22 -29.91 -5.32
CA LYS A 20 15.44 -29.30 -5.85
C LYS A 20 15.10 -28.01 -6.59
N ILE A 21 15.63 -26.89 -6.10
CA ILE A 21 15.54 -25.60 -6.78
C ILE A 21 16.58 -25.55 -7.90
N VAL A 22 16.12 -25.26 -9.12
CA VAL A 22 16.99 -24.97 -10.27
C VAL A 22 16.76 -23.52 -10.66
N ALA A 23 17.82 -22.71 -10.64
CA ALA A 23 17.73 -21.27 -10.93
C ALA A 23 18.69 -20.91 -12.08
N PRO A 24 18.23 -21.06 -13.35
CA PRO A 24 19.08 -20.89 -14.54
C PRO A 24 19.89 -19.60 -14.57
N TRP A 25 19.30 -18.48 -14.15
CA TRP A 25 19.98 -17.17 -14.10
C TRP A 25 21.22 -17.12 -13.18
N ARG A 26 21.41 -18.09 -12.28
CA ARG A 26 22.60 -18.21 -11.43
C ARG A 26 23.59 -19.28 -11.92
N GLU A 27 23.17 -20.14 -12.82
CA GLU A 27 23.95 -21.32 -13.26
C GLU A 27 24.42 -21.19 -14.71
N TRP A 28 23.63 -20.53 -15.56
CA TRP A 28 23.89 -20.45 -16.99
C TRP A 28 24.88 -19.34 -17.34
N LYS A 29 25.43 -19.44 -18.56
CA LYS A 29 26.34 -18.41 -19.12
C LYS A 29 25.58 -17.22 -19.72
N ILE A 30 24.26 -17.27 -19.79
CA ILE A 30 23.38 -16.18 -20.26
C ILE A 30 23.34 -15.09 -19.19
N ARG A 31 23.86 -13.90 -19.50
CA ARG A 31 24.00 -12.80 -18.54
C ARG A 31 23.14 -11.58 -18.86
N SER A 32 22.58 -11.52 -20.07
CA SER A 32 21.80 -10.40 -20.57
C SER A 32 20.58 -10.87 -21.35
N ARG A 33 19.70 -9.93 -21.68
CA ARG A 33 18.57 -10.18 -22.57
C ARG A 33 19.05 -10.49 -23.98
N GLU A 34 20.10 -9.81 -24.42
CA GLU A 34 20.77 -10.03 -25.70
C GLU A 34 21.32 -11.45 -25.80
N ASP A 35 22.02 -11.93 -24.76
CA ASP A 35 22.52 -13.30 -24.71
C ASP A 35 21.38 -14.32 -24.81
N ALA A 36 20.23 -14.04 -24.18
CA ALA A 36 19.06 -14.91 -24.24
C ALA A 36 18.42 -14.94 -25.63
N LEU A 37 18.38 -13.79 -26.33
CA LEU A 37 17.89 -13.69 -27.70
C LEU A 37 18.83 -14.43 -28.67
N ASP A 38 20.14 -14.25 -28.53
CA ASP A 38 21.14 -14.91 -29.37
C ASP A 38 21.15 -16.43 -29.12
N TYR A 39 20.98 -16.86 -27.86
CA TYR A 39 20.78 -18.26 -27.51
C TYR A 39 19.50 -18.84 -28.15
N ALA A 40 18.37 -18.12 -28.07
CA ALA A 40 17.13 -18.54 -28.71
C ALA A 40 17.28 -18.66 -30.24
N ALA A 41 17.89 -17.67 -30.89
CA ALA A 41 18.12 -17.65 -32.33
C ALA A 41 19.02 -18.82 -32.79
N SER A 42 20.12 -19.08 -32.08
CA SER A 42 21.03 -20.20 -32.38
C SER A 42 20.38 -21.58 -32.23
N HIS A 43 19.27 -21.67 -31.49
CA HIS A 43 18.48 -22.89 -31.31
C HIS A 43 17.14 -22.87 -32.08
N ASN A 44 16.93 -21.90 -32.98
CA ASN A 44 15.68 -21.72 -33.75
C ASN A 44 14.42 -21.60 -32.87
N VAL A 45 14.54 -21.01 -31.68
CA VAL A 45 13.42 -20.70 -30.80
C VAL A 45 12.86 -19.32 -31.17
N ASN A 46 11.65 -19.28 -31.71
CA ASN A 46 10.97 -18.03 -32.05
C ASN A 46 10.49 -17.31 -30.79
N VAL A 47 10.94 -16.07 -30.61
CA VAL A 47 10.56 -15.18 -29.49
C VAL A 47 10.03 -13.85 -30.03
N ASN A 48 9.01 -13.29 -29.37
CA ASN A 48 8.37 -12.03 -29.79
C ASN A 48 9.13 -10.79 -29.30
N GLN A 49 10.12 -10.97 -28.43
CA GLN A 49 10.86 -9.90 -27.78
C GLN A 49 11.88 -9.29 -28.73
N SER A 50 11.84 -7.97 -28.88
CA SER A 50 12.87 -7.19 -29.58
C SER A 50 13.87 -6.56 -28.60
N ARG A 51 15.02 -6.12 -29.14
CA ARG A 51 16.03 -5.34 -28.40
C ARG A 51 15.57 -3.90 -28.05
N GLN A 52 14.41 -3.46 -28.55
CA GLN A 52 13.93 -2.08 -28.43
C GLN A 52 13.03 -1.82 -27.20
N ASN A 53 12.45 -2.87 -26.59
CA ASN A 53 11.61 -2.69 -25.40
C ASN A 53 12.48 -2.79 -24.14
N LEU A 54 13.00 -1.63 -23.71
CA LEU A 54 13.97 -1.50 -22.63
C LEU A 54 13.38 -1.73 -21.22
N HIS A 55 12.07 -1.55 -21.06
CA HIS A 55 11.42 -1.77 -19.76
C HIS A 55 11.16 -3.25 -19.50
N SER A 56 11.62 -3.71 -18.35
CA SER A 56 11.10 -4.91 -17.70
C SER A 56 9.79 -4.56 -17.01
N ARG A 57 8.73 -5.30 -17.31
CA ARG A 57 7.39 -5.04 -16.75
C ARG A 57 6.84 -6.30 -16.12
N ASP A 58 6.26 -6.16 -14.93
CA ASP A 58 5.49 -7.20 -14.27
C ASP A 58 4.08 -6.67 -13.97
N ARG A 59 3.06 -7.38 -14.46
CA ARG A 59 1.66 -7.00 -14.34
C ARG A 59 0.85 -8.15 -13.78
N ASN A 60 0.03 -7.83 -12.79
CA ASN A 60 -1.03 -8.69 -12.30
C ASN A 60 -2.31 -7.87 -12.09
N LEU A 61 -3.32 -8.46 -11.46
CA LEU A 61 -4.60 -7.79 -11.15
C LEU A 61 -4.41 -6.57 -10.24
N TRP A 62 -3.40 -6.57 -9.38
CA TRP A 62 -3.23 -5.55 -8.33
C TRP A 62 -2.37 -4.37 -8.77
N HIS A 63 -1.33 -4.62 -9.57
CA HIS A 63 -0.41 -3.57 -10.00
C HIS A 63 0.29 -3.87 -11.34
N LEU A 64 0.92 -2.83 -11.88
CA LEU A 64 1.96 -2.93 -12.91
C LEU A 64 3.22 -2.24 -12.40
N SER A 65 4.35 -2.93 -12.49
CA SER A 65 5.68 -2.34 -12.27
C SER A 65 6.44 -2.18 -13.60
N SER A 66 7.22 -1.11 -13.69
CA SER A 66 8.16 -0.85 -14.79
C SER A 66 9.53 -0.49 -14.22
N GLU A 67 10.55 -1.21 -14.65
CA GLU A 67 11.96 -0.99 -14.28
C GLU A 67 12.87 -1.14 -15.51
N GLY A 68 14.12 -0.69 -15.39
CA GLY A 68 15.13 -0.77 -16.46
C GLY A 68 15.06 0.41 -17.44
N GLY A 69 15.92 0.39 -18.46
CA GLY A 69 15.97 1.47 -19.45
C GLY A 69 16.39 2.81 -18.84
N GLU A 70 15.70 3.89 -19.20
CA GLU A 70 16.02 5.23 -18.70
C GLU A 70 15.84 5.38 -17.19
N LEU A 71 14.99 4.54 -16.58
CA LEU A 71 14.70 4.57 -15.15
C LEU A 71 15.89 4.14 -14.30
N GLU A 72 16.91 3.47 -14.87
CA GLU A 72 18.11 3.08 -14.14
C GLU A 72 18.90 4.28 -13.62
N ASP A 73 18.83 5.43 -14.31
CA ASP A 73 19.34 6.70 -13.81
C ASP A 73 18.20 7.49 -13.12
N PRO A 74 18.26 7.69 -11.80
CA PRO A 74 17.23 8.45 -11.08
C PRO A 74 17.15 9.94 -11.48
N ALA A 75 18.12 10.46 -12.23
CA ALA A 75 18.06 11.82 -12.77
C ALA A 75 17.14 11.95 -14.00
N ASN A 76 16.77 10.83 -14.64
CA ASN A 76 15.85 10.84 -15.78
C ASN A 76 14.39 10.86 -15.31
N ALA A 77 13.56 11.71 -15.90
CA ALA A 77 12.11 11.63 -15.70
C ALA A 77 11.56 10.36 -16.37
N PRO A 78 10.50 9.72 -15.81
CA PRO A 78 9.82 8.62 -16.48
C PRO A 78 9.26 9.08 -17.82
N LEU A 79 9.46 8.29 -18.88
CA LEU A 79 8.86 8.58 -20.18
C LEU A 79 7.34 8.38 -20.14
N PRO A 80 6.57 9.04 -21.03
CA PRO A 80 5.14 8.76 -21.16
C PRO A 80 4.84 7.27 -21.42
N THR A 81 5.75 6.57 -22.13
CA THR A 81 5.66 5.13 -22.43
C THR A 81 6.00 4.22 -21.26
N THR A 82 6.50 4.75 -20.14
CA THR A 82 6.69 4.00 -18.90
C THR A 82 5.33 3.58 -18.33
N TRP A 83 4.37 4.51 -18.34
CA TRP A 83 3.02 4.29 -17.84
C TRP A 83 2.16 3.62 -18.91
N GLN A 84 1.63 2.43 -18.63
CA GLN A 84 0.88 1.63 -19.62
C GLN A 84 -0.57 1.39 -19.20
N TRP A 85 -0.90 1.56 -17.92
CA TRP A 85 -2.22 1.21 -17.41
C TRP A 85 -3.09 2.43 -17.12
N THR A 86 -2.53 3.43 -16.47
CA THR A 86 -3.21 4.65 -16.04
C THR A 86 -3.08 5.75 -17.08
N ARG A 87 -4.08 6.63 -17.21
CA ARG A 87 -3.96 7.87 -18.00
C ARG A 87 -2.95 8.81 -17.35
N SER A 88 -2.35 9.70 -18.15
CA SER A 88 -1.62 10.83 -17.57
C SER A 88 -2.59 11.80 -16.89
N PRO A 89 -2.18 12.55 -15.85
CA PRO A 89 -3.02 13.58 -15.26
C PRO A 89 -3.53 14.62 -16.28
N GLN A 90 -2.76 14.89 -17.33
CA GLN A 90 -3.13 15.80 -18.42
C GLN A 90 -4.26 15.24 -19.29
N GLU A 91 -4.28 13.92 -19.53
CA GLU A 91 -5.28 13.23 -20.36
C GLU A 91 -6.46 12.64 -19.56
N ALA A 92 -6.39 12.69 -18.22
CA ALA A 92 -7.50 12.32 -17.36
C ALA A 92 -8.69 13.30 -17.53
N PRO A 93 -9.94 12.86 -17.30
CA PRO A 93 -11.12 13.71 -17.46
C PRO A 93 -11.02 15.05 -16.73
N ASP A 94 -11.53 16.12 -17.37
CA ASP A 94 -11.65 17.46 -16.76
C ASP A 94 -12.86 17.58 -15.81
N LYS A 95 -13.55 16.47 -15.55
CA LYS A 95 -14.66 16.40 -14.60
C LYS A 95 -14.27 15.46 -13.47
N ALA A 96 -14.40 15.94 -12.24
CA ALA A 96 -14.23 15.11 -11.05
C ALA A 96 -15.21 13.93 -11.06
N GLU A 97 -14.73 12.77 -10.63
CA GLU A 97 -15.51 11.54 -10.55
C GLU A 97 -15.65 11.10 -9.10
N GLU A 98 -16.87 10.82 -8.67
CA GLU A 98 -17.11 10.24 -7.34
C GLU A 98 -17.14 8.70 -7.40
N VAL A 99 -16.51 8.07 -6.41
CA VAL A 99 -16.59 6.62 -6.20
C VAL A 99 -16.88 6.34 -4.73
N GLU A 100 -17.86 5.50 -4.46
CA GLU A 100 -18.19 4.99 -3.13
C GLU A 100 -17.74 3.54 -3.01
N ILE A 101 -16.97 3.20 -1.97
CA ILE A 101 -16.49 1.84 -1.73
C ILE A 101 -17.02 1.35 -0.38
N GLU A 102 -17.62 0.17 -0.38
CA GLU A 102 -18.22 -0.49 0.79
C GLU A 102 -17.32 -1.61 1.30
N PHE A 103 -17.20 -1.71 2.63
CA PHE A 103 -16.42 -2.71 3.33
C PHE A 103 -17.27 -3.42 4.38
N GLU A 104 -16.99 -4.71 4.60
CA GLU A 104 -17.48 -5.53 5.70
C GLU A 104 -16.31 -6.21 6.40
N ALA A 105 -16.18 -5.98 7.71
CA ALA A 105 -15.12 -6.53 8.54
C ALA A 105 -13.72 -6.38 7.90
N GLY A 106 -13.42 -5.20 7.37
CA GLY A 106 -12.15 -4.87 6.71
C GLY A 106 -12.01 -5.35 5.27
N THR A 107 -12.99 -6.09 4.72
CA THR A 107 -12.96 -6.62 3.36
C THR A 107 -13.83 -5.76 2.44
N PRO A 108 -13.33 -5.28 1.27
CA PRO A 108 -14.16 -4.55 0.33
C PRO A 108 -15.20 -5.48 -0.31
N VAL A 109 -16.46 -5.06 -0.35
CA VAL A 109 -17.60 -5.87 -0.83
C VAL A 109 -18.41 -5.20 -1.92
N GLY A 110 -18.25 -3.90 -2.15
CA GLY A 110 -19.04 -3.18 -3.14
C GLY A 110 -18.45 -1.86 -3.62
N VAL A 111 -18.89 -1.43 -4.80
CA VAL A 111 -18.52 -0.17 -5.45
C VAL A 111 -19.78 0.50 -5.99
N ASN A 112 -19.98 1.77 -5.68
CA ASN A 112 -21.12 2.58 -6.14
C ASN A 112 -22.49 1.90 -5.89
N GLY A 113 -22.66 1.33 -4.69
CA GLY A 113 -23.89 0.65 -4.26
C GLY A 113 -24.13 -0.73 -4.89
N LYS A 114 -23.18 -1.26 -5.66
CA LYS A 114 -23.24 -2.62 -6.22
C LYS A 114 -22.27 -3.54 -5.51
N ARG A 115 -22.75 -4.67 -5.00
CA ARG A 115 -21.89 -5.74 -4.49
C ARG A 115 -21.20 -6.45 -5.64
N LEU A 116 -19.92 -6.74 -5.47
CA LEU A 116 -19.07 -7.34 -6.49
C LEU A 116 -18.21 -8.43 -5.86
N ASP A 117 -17.94 -9.49 -6.62
CA ASP A 117 -16.94 -10.48 -6.23
C ASP A 117 -15.55 -9.84 -6.21
N PRO A 118 -14.59 -10.35 -5.40
CA PRO A 118 -13.31 -9.68 -5.15
C PRO A 118 -12.53 -9.31 -6.41
N VAL A 119 -12.51 -10.17 -7.43
CA VAL A 119 -11.80 -9.89 -8.70
C VAL A 119 -12.49 -8.76 -9.46
N ALA A 120 -13.80 -8.87 -9.70
CA ALA A 120 -14.58 -7.86 -10.41
C ALA A 120 -14.56 -6.50 -9.68
N LEU A 121 -14.52 -6.52 -8.35
CA LEU A 121 -14.36 -5.32 -7.53
C LEU A 121 -13.03 -4.61 -7.81
N VAL A 122 -11.92 -5.35 -7.79
CA VAL A 122 -10.60 -4.78 -8.05
C VAL A 122 -10.48 -4.31 -9.50
N GLU A 123 -11.04 -5.04 -10.47
CA GLU A 123 -11.09 -4.62 -11.87
C GLU A 123 -11.87 -3.32 -12.05
N ALA A 124 -13.07 -3.20 -11.46
CA ALA A 124 -13.86 -1.98 -11.52
C ALA A 124 -13.11 -0.78 -10.91
N LEU A 125 -12.45 -0.96 -9.77
CA LEU A 125 -11.65 0.08 -9.14
C LEU A 125 -10.38 0.42 -9.94
N ASN A 126 -9.76 -0.57 -10.60
CA ASN A 126 -8.66 -0.33 -11.50
C ASN A 126 -9.08 0.52 -12.70
N GLU A 127 -10.23 0.22 -13.33
CA GLU A 127 -10.77 1.01 -14.44
C GLU A 127 -11.03 2.47 -14.03
N ILE A 128 -11.72 2.66 -12.90
CA ILE A 128 -12.04 3.98 -12.34
C ILE A 128 -10.76 4.74 -11.97
N GLY A 129 -9.84 4.11 -11.24
CA GLY A 129 -8.59 4.75 -10.84
C GLY A 129 -7.69 5.07 -12.04
N ALA A 130 -7.56 4.14 -12.98
CA ALA A 130 -6.70 4.30 -14.16
C ALA A 130 -7.16 5.44 -15.05
N ARG A 131 -8.46 5.57 -15.33
CA ARG A 131 -8.97 6.67 -16.16
C ARG A 131 -8.80 8.04 -15.49
N ASN A 132 -8.76 8.09 -14.16
CA ASN A 132 -8.55 9.31 -13.38
C ASN A 132 -7.07 9.56 -13.02
N ALA A 133 -6.12 8.84 -13.64
CA ALA A 133 -4.68 8.95 -13.40
C ALA A 133 -4.23 8.65 -11.95
N VAL A 134 -5.01 7.89 -11.20
CA VAL A 134 -4.73 7.53 -9.80
C VAL A 134 -3.74 6.37 -9.73
N GLY A 135 -2.84 6.41 -8.74
CA GLY A 135 -2.01 5.26 -8.36
C GLY A 135 -0.68 5.15 -9.10
N ARG A 136 -0.22 6.22 -9.77
CA ARG A 136 1.15 6.32 -10.28
C ARG A 136 2.13 6.64 -9.15
N VAL A 137 3.20 5.87 -9.02
CA VAL A 137 4.28 6.12 -8.06
C VAL A 137 5.63 5.89 -8.74
N ASP A 138 6.53 6.86 -8.64
CA ASP A 138 7.95 6.73 -8.99
C ASP A 138 8.75 6.77 -7.68
N LEU A 139 9.50 5.72 -7.39
CA LEU A 139 10.23 5.61 -6.13
C LEU A 139 11.60 4.97 -6.29
N VAL A 140 12.49 5.30 -5.35
CA VAL A 140 13.74 4.58 -5.11
C VAL A 140 13.56 3.73 -3.85
N GLU A 141 13.64 2.41 -3.99
CA GLU A 141 13.48 1.45 -2.91
C GLU A 141 14.79 0.81 -2.47
N ASN A 142 14.80 0.23 -1.28
CA ASN A 142 15.88 -0.61 -0.77
C ASN A 142 15.50 -2.08 -0.96
N ARG A 143 16.14 -2.74 -1.91
CA ARG A 143 15.96 -4.19 -2.11
C ARG A 143 16.49 -4.94 -0.91
N PHE A 144 15.84 -6.06 -0.61
CA PHE A 144 16.24 -6.91 0.52
C PHE A 144 17.66 -7.44 0.37
N VAL A 145 18.12 -7.62 -0.88
CA VAL A 145 19.48 -8.05 -1.21
C VAL A 145 20.54 -6.95 -1.01
N GLY A 146 20.20 -5.80 -0.44
CA GLY A 146 21.15 -4.76 0.00
C GLY A 146 21.49 -3.67 -1.01
N ILE A 147 20.75 -3.58 -2.12
CA ILE A 147 20.96 -2.54 -3.15
C ILE A 147 19.75 -1.61 -3.26
N LYS A 148 19.97 -0.40 -3.77
CA LYS A 148 18.87 0.47 -4.18
C LYS A 148 18.40 0.10 -5.59
N SER A 149 17.12 0.32 -5.85
CA SER A 149 16.50 0.20 -7.18
C SER A 149 15.51 1.32 -7.37
N ARG A 150 15.29 1.75 -8.60
CA ARG A 150 14.20 2.66 -8.96
C ARG A 150 13.16 1.91 -9.76
N GLY A 151 11.89 2.17 -9.47
CA GLY A 151 10.76 1.57 -10.15
C GLY A 151 9.58 2.53 -10.26
N CYS A 152 8.87 2.44 -11.37
CA CYS A 152 7.60 3.11 -11.59
C CYS A 152 6.45 2.10 -11.43
N TYR A 153 5.44 2.46 -10.67
CA TYR A 153 4.35 1.59 -10.27
C TYR A 153 3.00 2.19 -10.59
N GLU A 154 2.07 1.36 -11.07
CA GLU A 154 0.69 1.71 -11.35
C GLU A 154 -0.23 0.76 -10.57
N THR A 155 -0.84 1.25 -9.49
CA THR A 155 -1.70 0.47 -8.58
C THR A 155 -3.06 1.14 -8.37
N PRO A 156 -3.84 1.41 -9.44
CA PRO A 156 -5.00 2.30 -9.37
C PRO A 156 -6.06 1.85 -8.34
N GLY A 157 -6.56 0.61 -8.45
CA GLY A 157 -7.58 0.09 -7.54
C GLY A 157 -7.05 -0.11 -6.12
N GLY A 158 -5.81 -0.59 -5.98
CA GLY A 158 -5.15 -0.73 -4.69
C GLY A 158 -4.98 0.59 -3.95
N THR A 159 -4.65 1.69 -4.65
CA THR A 159 -4.58 3.03 -4.05
C THR A 159 -5.93 3.49 -3.51
N LEU A 160 -7.03 3.28 -4.24
CA LEU A 160 -8.38 3.62 -3.80
C LEU A 160 -8.82 2.79 -2.59
N LEU A 161 -8.49 1.48 -2.58
CA LEU A 161 -8.79 0.58 -1.47
C LEU A 161 -8.05 0.99 -0.19
N VAL A 162 -6.75 1.28 -0.26
CA VAL A 162 -5.97 1.72 0.89
C VAL A 162 -6.45 3.07 1.42
N ALA A 163 -6.76 4.02 0.53
CA ALA A 163 -7.30 5.32 0.92
C ALA A 163 -8.62 5.17 1.67
N THR A 164 -9.55 4.37 1.14
CA THR A 164 -10.84 4.13 1.78
C THR A 164 -10.73 3.38 3.10
N HIS A 165 -9.94 2.31 3.11
CA HIS A 165 -9.80 1.44 4.27
C HIS A 165 -9.28 2.22 5.49
N ARG A 166 -8.28 3.08 5.30
CA ARG A 166 -7.73 3.95 6.37
C ARG A 166 -8.78 4.89 6.96
N GLU A 167 -9.65 5.46 6.13
CA GLU A 167 -10.72 6.35 6.58
C GLU A 167 -11.78 5.62 7.39
N LEU A 168 -12.07 4.37 7.02
CA LEU A 168 -12.99 3.54 7.78
C LEU A 168 -12.38 3.08 9.10
N GLU A 169 -11.10 2.73 9.12
CA GLU A 169 -10.37 2.42 10.36
C GLU A 169 -10.34 3.61 11.32
N ALA A 170 -10.07 4.82 10.82
CA ALA A 170 -10.10 6.05 11.62
C ALA A 170 -11.47 6.32 12.24
N LEU A 171 -12.55 5.87 11.60
CA LEU A 171 -13.92 6.03 12.08
C LEU A 171 -14.35 4.94 13.08
N CYS A 172 -13.82 3.72 12.95
CA CYS A 172 -14.33 2.52 13.63
C CYS A 172 -13.40 1.93 14.70
N LEU A 173 -12.12 2.33 14.72
CA LEU A 173 -11.14 1.84 15.69
C LEU A 173 -10.90 2.87 16.80
N ASP A 174 -10.67 2.37 18.02
CA ASP A 174 -10.24 3.25 19.11
C ASP A 174 -8.84 3.83 18.84
N ARG A 175 -8.54 4.96 19.48
CA ARG A 175 -7.31 5.72 19.27
C ARG A 175 -6.04 4.88 19.49
N GLU A 176 -5.95 4.15 20.60
CA GLU A 176 -4.73 3.40 20.95
C GLU A 176 -4.56 2.19 20.05
N LEU A 177 -5.64 1.48 19.73
CA LEU A 177 -5.58 0.36 18.78
C LEU A 177 -5.16 0.84 17.39
N LEU A 178 -5.75 1.94 16.90
CA LEU A 178 -5.38 2.51 15.61
C LEU A 178 -3.90 2.90 15.56
N HIS A 179 -3.41 3.60 16.60
CA HIS A 179 -2.01 4.00 16.69
C HIS A 179 -1.06 2.79 16.76
N PHE A 180 -1.40 1.76 17.54
CA PHE A 180 -0.57 0.56 17.65
C PHE A 180 -0.61 -0.29 16.37
N LYS A 181 -1.75 -0.30 15.66
CA LYS A 181 -1.90 -1.02 14.39
C LYS A 181 -1.00 -0.46 13.28
N GLN A 182 -0.67 0.83 13.28
CA GLN A 182 0.17 1.45 12.25
C GLN A 182 1.56 0.78 12.13
N PRO A 183 2.40 0.69 13.19
CA PRO A 183 3.68 -0.01 13.11
C PRO A 183 3.52 -1.52 12.83
N VAL A 184 2.42 -2.14 13.27
CA VAL A 184 2.12 -3.55 12.92
C VAL A 184 1.92 -3.70 11.41
N GLY A 185 1.16 -2.81 10.78
CA GLY A 185 0.95 -2.80 9.33
C GLY A 185 2.25 -2.59 8.54
N LEU A 186 3.13 -1.70 9.03
CA LEU A 186 4.46 -1.51 8.43
C LEU A 186 5.30 -2.79 8.53
N ARG A 187 5.32 -3.42 9.71
CA ARG A 187 6.05 -4.67 9.90
C ARG A 187 5.50 -5.79 9.02
N TYR A 188 4.18 -5.86 8.85
CA TYR A 188 3.54 -6.80 7.93
C TYR A 188 4.03 -6.58 6.49
N ALA A 189 4.02 -5.33 6.02
CA ALA A 189 4.48 -4.98 4.68
C ALA A 189 5.95 -5.35 4.44
N GLU A 190 6.83 -5.18 5.45
CA GLU A 190 8.22 -5.62 5.39
C GLU A 190 8.34 -7.14 5.17
N LEU A 191 7.60 -7.95 5.93
CA LEU A 191 7.63 -9.41 5.79
C LEU A 191 7.20 -9.85 4.38
N VAL A 192 6.14 -9.23 3.85
CA VAL A 192 5.70 -9.50 2.47
C VAL A 192 6.79 -9.10 1.47
N TYR A 193 7.35 -7.90 1.61
CA TYR A 193 8.39 -7.40 0.70
C TYR A 193 9.65 -8.29 0.69
N TYR A 194 10.07 -8.78 1.86
CA TYR A 194 11.21 -9.68 2.06
C TYR A 194 10.95 -11.13 1.66
N GLY A 195 9.73 -11.49 1.26
CA GLY A 195 9.37 -12.87 0.88
C GLY A 195 9.13 -13.81 2.06
N LEU A 196 8.97 -13.27 3.26
CA LEU A 196 8.75 -14.01 4.51
C LEU A 196 7.26 -14.31 4.75
N TRP A 197 6.52 -14.59 3.67
CA TRP A 197 5.08 -14.88 3.73
C TRP A 197 4.80 -16.12 4.59
N PHE A 198 5.54 -17.21 4.38
CA PHE A 198 5.35 -18.46 5.10
C PHE A 198 6.15 -18.47 6.42
N THR A 199 5.95 -17.46 7.27
CA THR A 199 6.59 -17.36 8.59
C THR A 199 5.56 -17.22 9.71
N PRO A 200 5.83 -17.78 10.92
CA PRO A 200 4.91 -17.69 12.06
C PRO A 200 4.62 -16.24 12.49
N LEU A 201 5.59 -15.33 12.32
CA LEU A 201 5.38 -13.93 12.65
C LEU A 201 4.27 -13.32 11.78
N ARG A 202 4.26 -13.57 10.46
CA ARG A 202 3.21 -13.08 9.57
C ARG A 202 1.83 -13.62 9.98
N GLU A 203 1.74 -14.89 10.35
CA GLU A 203 0.48 -15.51 10.86
C GLU A 203 -0.02 -14.87 12.15
N ALA A 204 0.88 -14.59 13.08
CA ALA A 204 0.52 -13.89 14.32
C ALA A 204 0.02 -12.47 14.05
N LEU A 205 0.63 -11.77 13.08
CA LEU A 205 0.16 -10.45 12.66
C LEU A 205 -1.19 -10.52 11.93
N ASP A 206 -1.46 -11.57 11.14
CA ASP A 206 -2.78 -11.81 10.52
C ASP A 206 -3.87 -11.96 11.58
N ALA A 207 -3.60 -12.70 12.65
CA ALA A 207 -4.56 -12.86 13.75
C ALA A 207 -4.86 -11.52 14.44
N PHE A 208 -3.81 -10.70 14.68
CA PHE A 208 -3.98 -9.34 15.19
C PHE A 208 -4.84 -8.49 14.25
N VAL A 209 -4.50 -8.45 12.95
CA VAL A 209 -5.24 -7.66 11.95
C VAL A 209 -6.69 -8.14 11.88
N THR A 210 -6.94 -9.44 11.78
CA THR A 210 -8.29 -10.04 11.78
C THR A 210 -9.10 -9.60 12.99
N ALA A 211 -8.50 -9.55 14.17
CA ALA A 211 -9.17 -9.06 15.37
C ALA A 211 -9.54 -7.58 15.26
N THR A 212 -8.64 -6.73 14.73
CA THR A 212 -8.89 -5.29 14.54
C THR A 212 -9.99 -5.01 13.51
N GLN A 213 -10.17 -5.87 12.50
CA GLN A 213 -11.06 -5.59 11.39
C GLN A 213 -12.55 -5.83 11.68
N LYS A 214 -12.91 -6.46 12.81
CA LYS A 214 -14.29 -6.89 13.12
C LYS A 214 -15.35 -5.79 13.01
N THR A 215 -15.00 -4.55 13.33
CA THR A 215 -15.92 -3.39 13.30
C THR A 215 -15.70 -2.48 12.09
N VAL A 216 -14.72 -2.79 11.23
CA VAL A 216 -14.36 -1.99 10.05
C VAL A 216 -15.35 -2.30 8.92
N THR A 217 -16.59 -1.89 9.13
CA THR A 217 -17.73 -2.07 8.21
C THR A 217 -18.37 -0.73 7.93
N GLY A 218 -18.64 -0.43 6.67
CA GLY A 218 -19.20 0.86 6.26
C GLY A 218 -18.82 1.23 4.84
N ARG A 219 -18.96 2.51 4.51
CA ARG A 219 -18.68 3.04 3.18
C ARG A 219 -18.01 4.41 3.25
N VAL A 220 -17.15 4.67 2.28
CA VAL A 220 -16.48 5.95 2.10
C VAL A 220 -16.67 6.40 0.66
N ARG A 221 -16.98 7.68 0.49
CA ARG A 221 -17.06 8.31 -0.82
C ARG A 221 -15.81 9.14 -1.08
N LEU A 222 -15.16 8.88 -2.20
CA LEU A 222 -14.01 9.59 -2.70
C LEU A 222 -14.40 10.41 -3.93
N GLU A 223 -13.74 11.55 -4.12
CA GLU A 223 -13.70 12.30 -5.36
C GLU A 223 -12.31 12.13 -5.99
N LEU A 224 -12.28 11.80 -7.28
CA LEU A 224 -11.08 11.57 -8.06
C LEU A 224 -10.93 12.67 -9.09
N TYR A 225 -9.75 13.29 -9.14
CA TYR A 225 -9.48 14.34 -10.12
C TYR A 225 -8.00 14.41 -10.50
N LYS A 226 -7.70 14.06 -11.76
CA LYS A 226 -6.37 14.18 -12.38
C LYS A 226 -5.23 13.67 -11.48
N GLY A 227 -5.39 12.44 -10.97
CA GLY A 227 -4.44 11.74 -10.12
C GLY A 227 -4.61 11.98 -8.63
N ASN A 228 -5.47 12.90 -8.22
CA ASN A 228 -5.77 13.19 -6.81
C ASN A 228 -6.96 12.37 -6.31
N ILE A 229 -6.94 12.09 -5.01
CA ILE A 229 -8.04 11.46 -4.26
C ILE A 229 -8.41 12.42 -3.13
N THR A 230 -9.67 12.82 -3.07
CA THR A 230 -10.25 13.62 -1.98
C THR A 230 -11.32 12.81 -1.29
N VAL A 231 -11.32 12.73 0.04
CA VAL A 231 -12.35 11.97 0.77
C VAL A 231 -13.53 12.88 1.10
N LEU A 232 -14.69 12.58 0.52
CA LEU A 232 -15.92 13.37 0.67
C LEU A 232 -16.69 13.00 1.94
N THR A 233 -17.00 11.72 2.14
CA THR A 233 -17.85 11.27 3.26
C THR A 233 -17.40 9.93 3.81
N ARG A 234 -17.69 9.68 5.10
CA ARG A 234 -17.52 8.37 5.75
C ARG A 234 -18.82 8.01 6.47
N GLN A 235 -19.22 6.75 6.39
CA GLN A 235 -20.41 6.24 7.08
C GLN A 235 -20.15 4.83 7.58
N SER A 236 -20.51 4.56 8.84
CA SER A 236 -20.38 3.23 9.43
C SER A 236 -21.45 3.02 10.52
N PRO A 237 -22.07 1.82 10.60
CA PRO A 237 -22.89 1.44 11.75
C PRO A 237 -22.07 1.23 13.03
N PHE A 238 -20.74 1.11 12.95
CA PHE A 238 -19.82 0.95 14.07
C PHE A 238 -18.98 2.21 14.32
N SER A 239 -19.46 3.37 13.85
CA SER A 239 -18.75 4.63 14.05
C SER A 239 -18.57 4.92 15.54
N LEU A 240 -17.32 5.20 15.94
CA LEU A 240 -17.00 5.73 17.26
C LEU A 240 -17.12 7.27 17.30
N TYR A 241 -17.36 7.90 16.16
CA TYR A 241 -17.63 9.34 16.08
C TYR A 241 -19.05 9.63 16.57
N ARG A 242 -19.15 10.53 17.55
CA ARG A 242 -20.40 10.91 18.19
C ARG A 242 -20.59 12.41 18.07
N THR A 243 -21.51 12.82 17.19
CA THR A 243 -21.80 14.25 16.94
C THR A 243 -22.22 14.97 18.21
N ASP A 244 -22.95 14.31 19.11
CA ASP A 244 -23.37 14.83 20.41
C ASP A 244 -22.20 15.10 21.37
N LEU A 245 -21.08 14.39 21.22
CA LEU A 245 -19.86 14.61 22.00
C LEU A 245 -18.89 15.60 21.33
N ALA A 246 -18.89 15.66 20.00
CA ALA A 246 -17.96 16.46 19.21
C ALA A 246 -18.49 17.85 18.84
N ALA A 247 -19.81 18.07 18.93
CA ALA A 247 -20.41 19.36 18.69
C ALA A 247 -19.90 20.41 19.69
N PHE A 248 -19.99 21.69 19.30
CA PHE A 248 -19.66 22.80 20.21
C PHE A 248 -20.67 22.96 21.36
N SER A 249 -21.80 22.24 21.31
CA SER A 249 -22.70 22.06 22.45
C SER A 249 -22.09 21.09 23.46
N MET A 250 -22.14 21.43 24.74
CA MET A 250 -21.49 20.64 25.81
C MET A 250 -22.41 19.57 26.41
N ASP A 251 -23.52 19.23 25.75
CA ASP A 251 -24.60 18.41 26.32
C ASP A 251 -24.19 16.96 26.64
N GLY A 252 -23.06 16.49 26.11
CA GLY A 252 -22.47 15.17 26.42
C GLY A 252 -21.05 15.21 26.97
N TYR A 253 -20.45 16.39 27.18
CA TYR A 253 -19.07 16.54 27.64
C TYR A 253 -18.99 17.52 28.82
N ASN A 254 -18.51 17.05 29.97
CA ASN A 254 -18.30 17.89 31.14
C ASN A 254 -16.90 18.54 31.10
N PRO A 255 -16.77 19.85 30.82
CA PRO A 255 -15.47 20.50 30.70
C PRO A 255 -14.68 20.55 32.02
N LYS A 256 -15.35 20.40 33.17
CA LYS A 256 -14.66 20.43 34.48
C LYS A 256 -13.73 19.24 34.65
N ASP A 257 -14.04 18.10 34.06
CA ASP A 257 -13.22 16.89 34.17
C ASP A 257 -11.86 17.05 33.47
N ALA A 258 -11.80 17.89 32.43
CA ALA A 258 -10.58 18.19 31.71
C ALA A 258 -9.50 18.83 32.60
N GLU A 259 -9.89 19.68 33.56
CA GLU A 259 -8.95 20.35 34.45
C GLU A 259 -8.19 19.33 35.31
N GLY A 260 -8.91 18.39 35.93
CA GLY A 260 -8.33 17.31 36.73
C GLY A 260 -7.45 16.41 35.88
N PHE A 261 -7.94 16.01 34.70
CA PHE A 261 -7.21 15.18 33.76
C PHE A 261 -5.87 15.82 33.33
N ILE A 262 -5.88 17.08 32.89
CA ILE A 262 -4.67 17.80 32.44
C ILE A 262 -3.67 17.95 33.58
N ARG A 263 -4.14 18.25 34.81
CA ARG A 263 -3.26 18.35 35.98
C ARG A 263 -2.54 17.04 36.28
N LEU A 264 -3.25 15.91 36.22
CA LEU A 264 -2.67 14.58 36.45
C LEU A 264 -1.73 14.17 35.32
N LEU A 265 -2.15 14.33 34.06
CA LEU A 265 -1.35 14.03 32.88
C LEU A 265 -0.03 14.81 32.87
N GLY A 266 -0.07 16.08 33.31
CA GLY A 266 1.09 16.96 33.36
C GLY A 266 2.07 16.71 34.51
N LEU A 267 1.78 15.83 35.47
CA LEU A 267 2.64 15.62 36.65
C LEU A 267 4.08 15.24 36.27
N PRO A 268 4.36 14.28 35.37
CA PRO A 268 5.73 13.95 35.00
C PRO A 268 6.47 15.12 34.35
N ALA A 269 5.81 15.87 33.46
CA ALA A 269 6.39 17.03 32.81
C ALA A 269 6.75 18.15 33.81
N ARG A 270 5.91 18.36 34.83
CA ARG A 270 6.18 19.32 35.90
C ARG A 270 7.40 18.94 36.73
N VAL A 271 7.60 17.65 37.01
CA VAL A 271 8.80 17.17 37.72
C VAL A 271 10.06 17.45 36.89
N GLN A 272 10.05 17.13 35.60
CA GLN A 272 11.18 17.43 34.72
C GLN A 272 11.48 18.93 34.64
N ALA A 273 10.44 19.77 34.56
CA ALA A 273 10.61 21.22 34.52
C ALA A 273 11.23 21.76 35.82
N ARG A 274 10.82 21.26 36.98
CA ARG A 274 11.40 21.63 38.29
C ARG A 274 12.87 21.25 38.37
N LEU A 275 13.22 20.02 38.00
CA LEU A 275 14.62 19.57 37.97
C LEU A 275 15.49 20.49 37.09
N ARG A 276 15.00 20.88 35.90
CA ARG A 276 15.72 21.81 35.01
C ARG A 276 15.88 23.21 35.62
N GLN A 277 14.93 23.68 36.42
CA GLN A 277 15.02 24.97 37.11
C GLN A 277 16.03 24.92 38.27
N GLU A 278 16.03 23.83 39.03
CA GLU A 278 16.98 23.59 40.13
C GLU A 278 18.43 23.46 39.62
N GLN A 279 18.63 22.95 38.40
CA GLN A 279 19.93 22.77 37.78
C GLN A 279 20.45 24.01 37.02
N LYS A 280 19.68 25.09 36.91
CA LYS A 280 20.21 26.33 36.30
C LYS A 280 21.23 26.98 37.25
N PRO A 281 22.48 27.22 36.82
CA PRO A 281 23.40 28.01 37.62
C PRO A 281 22.82 29.41 37.84
N ARG A 282 22.98 29.94 39.06
CA ARG A 282 22.58 31.31 39.41
C ARG A 282 23.30 32.34 38.57
#